data_AF-A0A537G422-F1
#
_entry.id   AF-A0A537G422-F1
#
_cell.length_a   1.000
_cell.length_b   1.000
_cell.length_c   1.000
_cell.angle_alpha   90.00
_cell.angle_beta   90.00
_cell.angle_gamma   90.00
#
_symmetry.space_group_name_H-M   'P 1'
#
loop_
_entity.id
_entity.type
_entity.pdbx_description
1 polymer ?
#
loop_
_entity_poly.entity_id
_entity_poly.type
_entity_poly.pdbx_seq_one_letter_code
_entity_poly.pdbx_strand_id
1 'polypeptide(L)'
;MTRGKTQKRRFSFVDQMTSFIRLTPKNILRIILLVVFPWLPPYLFEKTDFYFHLTHQPDWYYNLSGNRLFVDMASFAVWGIVAAYLLRPRWAVIQIALNALLVWFLFYVACPIYAPGGVWQPECYYAGPDGLVGFRLAGIMFCYGALPVLVRAASKGDALDHRIRPALAVLSGVILSVVMIWYPLSAWFSGVTYLPLFLTFQTVLLIGVPQIATGILAARMGRSLKIGATSGIVSLLFMSAVFWTPECPGCDRSSLYLFAPSWGIFALAGSITELGLPSLLRLPKMPGWWGAIRMEDVRRVGLALVLTVSIWTLVARDFWDPSVLYASSISSNPGELTLGQPFYPYVGAYYDSSQYRICCVEIGVSMSMANPRILAPDNFLMVGMGVQSPNCCVDGWDFGWRADVFLLPNSSMIISGSSWETCDGNANCGGYMWEHLWYHSQTILNPQNLSTPIYLQMKWEPVTVDGQPRSLVNWYYNTTGVAWTKFGSFLPDRRLGTYFDIGLSGGPASEIPQGSAFLYQFGVASKRPVSGWSVSLFNPSFQYLGTWRTMERANIVQGDFSYWKVNYRWGGRPYPGVTARANLLDSSLPVDTVTFSYTGGTMKDFTPLW
;
A
#
# COMPACT_ATOMS: atom_id res chain seq x y z
N MET A 1 -70.21 -9.65 25.23
CA MET A 1 -70.27 -8.92 23.94
C MET A 1 -69.11 -7.93 23.85
N THR A 2 -68.15 -8.30 23.00
CA THR A 2 -67.12 -7.52 22.26
C THR A 2 -66.72 -6.11 22.72
N ARG A 3 -65.55 -6.02 23.37
CA ARG A 3 -64.67 -4.83 23.39
C ARG A 3 -64.05 -4.63 22.01
N GLY A 4 -64.26 -3.45 21.43
CA GLY A 4 -63.79 -3.07 20.10
C GLY A 4 -62.27 -3.09 19.97
N LYS A 5 -61.78 -3.80 18.95
CA LYS A 5 -60.40 -3.74 18.47
C LYS A 5 -60.13 -2.36 17.89
N THR A 6 -59.14 -1.65 18.43
CA THR A 6 -58.60 -0.44 17.84
C THR A 6 -57.86 -0.80 16.55
N GLN A 7 -58.42 -0.38 15.42
CA GLN A 7 -57.89 -0.64 14.08
C GLN A 7 -56.61 0.18 13.87
N LYS A 8 -55.46 -0.49 14.01
CA LYS A 8 -54.14 0.08 13.73
C LYS A 8 -54.05 0.34 12.22
N ARG A 9 -54.24 1.60 11.78
CA ARG A 9 -54.03 2.01 10.37
C ARG A 9 -52.60 1.68 9.96
N ARG A 10 -52.43 0.64 9.14
CA ARG A 10 -51.21 0.42 8.35
C ARG A 10 -51.21 1.46 7.23
N PHE A 11 -50.45 2.54 7.39
CA PHE A 11 -50.07 3.36 6.24
C PHE A 11 -49.11 2.54 5.38
N SER A 12 -49.46 2.37 4.11
CA SER A 12 -48.64 1.72 3.10
C SER A 12 -47.34 2.52 2.87
N PHE A 13 -46.23 1.84 2.65
CA PHE A 13 -44.93 2.44 2.27
C PHE A 13 -45.08 3.33 1.01
N VAL A 14 -46.02 2.98 0.13
CA VAL A 14 -46.35 3.71 -1.11
C VAL A 14 -46.97 5.09 -0.82
N ASP A 15 -47.86 5.18 0.17
CA ASP A 15 -48.50 6.45 0.57
C ASP A 15 -47.54 7.42 1.26
N GLN A 16 -46.44 6.91 1.83
CA GLN A 16 -45.38 7.75 2.40
C GLN A 16 -44.40 8.26 1.35
N MET A 17 -44.12 7.47 0.30
CA MET A 17 -43.31 7.89 -0.85
C MET A 17 -43.99 9.03 -1.63
N THR A 18 -45.31 8.98 -1.84
CA THR A 18 -46.05 10.04 -2.54
C THR A 18 -46.05 11.38 -1.79
N SER A 19 -45.95 11.38 -0.45
CA SER A 19 -45.79 12.63 0.33
C SER A 19 -44.43 13.32 0.12
N PHE A 20 -43.42 12.58 -0.35
CA PHE A 20 -42.09 13.09 -0.68
C PHE A 20 -42.07 13.75 -2.07
N ILE A 21 -42.94 13.29 -2.98
CA ILE A 21 -43.07 13.77 -4.37
C ILE A 21 -44.17 14.85 -4.46
N ARG A 22 -44.34 15.68 -3.43
CA ARG A 22 -44.93 17.01 -3.67
C ARG A 22 -43.81 17.91 -4.16
N LEU A 23 -43.77 18.13 -5.47
CA LEU A 23 -42.88 19.06 -6.17
C LEU A 23 -43.14 20.48 -5.66
N THR A 24 -42.51 20.83 -4.54
CA THR A 24 -42.42 22.19 -4.04
C THR A 24 -41.03 22.72 -4.40
N PRO A 25 -40.85 24.04 -4.60
CA PRO A 25 -39.54 24.62 -4.90
C PRO A 25 -38.45 24.21 -3.91
N LYS A 26 -38.82 24.08 -2.62
CA LYS A 26 -37.96 23.60 -1.54
C LYS A 26 -37.54 22.13 -1.70
N ASN A 27 -38.44 21.27 -2.17
CA ASN A 27 -38.13 19.85 -2.43
C ASN A 27 -37.34 19.68 -3.73
N ILE A 28 -37.62 20.49 -4.76
CA ILE A 28 -36.82 20.52 -6.00
C ILE A 28 -35.39 20.95 -5.69
N LEU A 29 -35.20 22.04 -4.94
CA LEU A 29 -33.87 22.49 -4.50
C LEU A 29 -33.14 21.42 -3.70
N ARG A 30 -33.83 20.72 -2.79
CA ARG A 30 -33.25 19.59 -2.04
C ARG A 30 -32.84 18.44 -2.94
N ILE A 31 -33.66 18.08 -3.94
CA ILE A 31 -33.32 17.04 -4.91
C ILE A 31 -32.08 17.45 -5.71
N ILE A 32 -32.03 18.69 -6.21
CA ILE A 32 -30.85 19.22 -6.92
C ILE A 32 -29.61 19.18 -6.02
N LEU A 33 -29.72 19.63 -4.77
CA LEU A 33 -28.62 19.58 -3.80
C LEU A 33 -28.16 18.14 -3.46
N LEU A 34 -29.03 17.14 -3.60
CA LEU A 34 -28.70 15.73 -3.34
C LEU A 34 -28.20 14.99 -4.59
N VAL A 35 -28.55 15.46 -5.79
CA VAL A 35 -28.26 14.77 -7.06
C VAL A 35 -27.15 15.45 -7.87
N VAL A 36 -26.93 16.76 -7.71
CA VAL A 36 -25.93 17.49 -8.51
C VAL A 36 -24.66 17.72 -7.69
N PHE A 37 -24.80 18.25 -6.49
CA PHE A 37 -23.65 18.67 -5.68
C PHE A 37 -22.75 17.53 -5.22
N PRO A 38 -23.23 16.32 -4.87
CA PRO A 38 -22.34 15.20 -4.56
C PRO A 38 -21.52 14.70 -5.74
N TRP A 39 -22.00 14.95 -6.96
CA TRP A 39 -21.48 14.39 -8.20
C TRP A 39 -20.51 15.35 -8.89
N LEU A 40 -20.79 16.65 -8.79
CA LEU A 40 -20.08 17.69 -9.52
C LEU A 40 -18.60 17.82 -9.10
N PRO A 41 -18.22 17.90 -7.81
CA PRO A 41 -16.81 18.05 -7.43
C PRO A 41 -15.90 16.89 -7.87
N PRO A 42 -16.19 15.61 -7.59
CA PRO A 42 -15.32 14.53 -8.03
C PRO A 42 -15.34 14.39 -9.56
N TYR A 43 -16.48 14.63 -10.23
CA TYR A 43 -16.52 14.66 -11.69
C TYR A 43 -15.64 15.76 -12.28
N LEU A 44 -15.74 16.99 -11.77
CA LEU A 44 -14.91 18.11 -12.23
C LEU A 44 -13.43 17.86 -11.94
N PHE A 45 -13.11 17.31 -10.76
CA PHE A 45 -11.76 16.93 -10.41
C PHE A 45 -11.17 15.96 -11.44
N GLU A 46 -11.88 14.89 -11.76
CA GLU A 46 -11.43 13.91 -12.76
C GLU A 46 -11.29 14.52 -14.17
N LYS A 47 -12.20 15.42 -14.57
CA LYS A 47 -12.06 16.12 -15.86
C LYS A 47 -10.90 17.11 -15.89
N THR A 48 -10.61 17.77 -14.78
CA THR A 48 -9.48 18.69 -14.65
C THR A 48 -8.16 17.92 -14.66
N ASP A 49 -8.04 16.84 -13.90
CA ASP A 49 -6.85 15.99 -13.88
C ASP A 49 -6.56 15.42 -15.28
N PHE A 50 -7.59 14.89 -15.94
CA PHE A 50 -7.49 14.38 -17.30
C PHE A 50 -7.13 15.45 -18.34
N TYR A 51 -7.63 16.68 -18.18
CA TYR A 51 -7.22 17.80 -19.03
C TYR A 51 -5.73 18.09 -18.92
N PHE A 52 -5.16 18.05 -17.71
CA PHE A 52 -3.71 18.24 -17.50
C PHE A 52 -2.87 17.09 -18.06
N HIS A 53 -3.37 15.86 -17.99
CA HIS A 53 -2.77 14.72 -18.67
C HIS A 53 -2.69 14.95 -20.19
N LEU A 54 -3.82 15.26 -20.83
CA LEU A 54 -3.91 15.46 -22.28
C LEU A 54 -3.12 16.69 -22.78
N THR A 55 -2.95 17.70 -21.95
CA THR A 55 -2.18 18.91 -22.29
C THR A 55 -0.70 18.80 -21.95
N HIS A 56 -0.23 17.62 -21.54
CA HIS A 56 1.17 17.33 -21.18
C HIS A 56 1.72 18.32 -20.13
N GLN A 57 0.94 18.58 -19.08
CA GLN A 57 1.32 19.39 -17.91
C GLN A 57 1.64 18.45 -16.73
N PRO A 58 2.84 17.82 -16.70
CA PRO A 58 3.15 16.74 -15.76
C PRO A 58 3.05 17.17 -14.30
N ASP A 59 3.54 18.37 -13.96
CA ASP A 59 3.56 18.86 -12.57
C ASP A 59 2.14 18.94 -11.98
N TRP A 60 1.17 19.40 -12.77
CA TRP A 60 -0.23 19.48 -12.34
C TRP A 60 -0.90 18.11 -12.30
N TYR A 61 -0.67 17.28 -13.32
CA TYR A 61 -1.24 15.93 -13.39
C TYR A 61 -0.77 15.05 -12.22
N TYR A 62 0.54 14.94 -11.99
CA TYR A 62 1.06 14.10 -10.91
C TYR A 62 0.64 14.60 -9.53
N ASN A 63 0.56 15.93 -9.33
CA ASN A 63 0.10 16.49 -8.06
C ASN A 63 -1.40 16.23 -7.81
N LEU A 64 -2.26 16.40 -8.82
CA LEU A 64 -3.69 16.12 -8.69
C LEU A 64 -3.93 14.62 -8.54
N SER A 65 -3.35 13.80 -9.41
CA SER A 65 -3.47 12.33 -9.36
C SER A 65 -3.00 11.74 -8.02
N GLY A 66 -1.87 12.22 -7.46
CA GLY A 66 -1.40 11.81 -6.14
C GLY A 66 -2.37 12.18 -5.00
N ASN A 67 -3.08 13.31 -5.13
CA ASN A 67 -4.07 13.78 -4.16
C ASN A 67 -5.51 13.30 -4.41
N ARG A 68 -5.76 12.60 -5.53
CA ARG A 68 -7.09 12.15 -5.98
C ARG A 68 -7.88 11.47 -4.86
N LEU A 69 -7.25 10.51 -4.19
CA LEU A 69 -7.87 9.73 -3.11
C LEU A 69 -8.36 10.61 -1.95
N PHE A 70 -7.53 11.57 -1.53
CA PHE A 70 -7.87 12.47 -0.44
C PHE A 70 -9.02 13.40 -0.83
N VAL A 71 -8.99 13.94 -2.05
CA VAL A 71 -10.05 14.81 -2.58
C VAL A 71 -11.37 14.06 -2.66
N ASP A 72 -11.34 12.83 -3.17
CA ASP A 72 -12.53 11.98 -3.24
C ASP A 72 -13.07 11.69 -1.85
N MET A 73 -12.25 11.20 -0.93
CA MET A 73 -12.67 10.88 0.45
C MET A 73 -13.23 12.11 1.18
N ALA A 74 -12.58 13.28 1.04
CA ALA A 74 -13.05 14.53 1.62
C ALA A 74 -14.39 14.95 1.01
N SER A 75 -14.54 14.83 -0.31
CA SER A 75 -15.78 15.10 -1.03
C SER A 75 -16.91 14.18 -0.53
N PHE A 76 -16.68 12.86 -0.47
CA PHE A 76 -17.63 11.90 0.05
C PHE A 76 -18.03 12.19 1.51
N ALA A 77 -17.07 12.53 2.37
CA ALA A 77 -17.35 12.89 3.76
C ALA A 77 -18.20 14.16 3.88
N VAL A 78 -17.81 15.24 3.19
CA VAL A 78 -18.54 16.52 3.19
C VAL A 78 -19.96 16.32 2.67
N TRP A 79 -20.14 15.57 1.58
CA TRP A 79 -21.47 15.31 1.03
C TRP A 79 -22.30 14.37 1.89
N GLY A 80 -21.67 13.37 2.52
CA GLY A 80 -22.33 12.57 3.54
C GLY A 80 -22.90 13.45 4.66
N ILE A 81 -22.15 14.45 5.11
CA ILE A 81 -22.60 15.43 6.11
C ILE A 81 -23.78 16.25 5.59
N VAL A 82 -23.66 16.85 4.40
CA VAL A 82 -24.73 17.65 3.79
C VAL A 82 -26.00 16.83 3.63
N ALA A 83 -25.90 15.61 3.09
CA ALA A 83 -27.02 14.69 2.94
C ALA A 83 -27.67 14.40 4.30
N ALA A 84 -26.87 14.12 5.33
CA ALA A 84 -27.35 13.87 6.70
C ALA A 84 -28.13 15.06 7.29
N TYR A 85 -27.82 16.30 6.89
CA TYR A 85 -28.55 17.49 7.32
C TYR A 85 -29.80 17.78 6.49
N LEU A 86 -29.77 17.52 5.18
CA LEU A 86 -30.88 17.81 4.27
C LEU A 86 -32.03 16.80 4.39
N LEU A 87 -31.72 15.54 4.70
CA LEU A 87 -32.70 14.46 4.76
C LEU A 87 -33.05 14.03 6.19
N ARG A 88 -34.26 13.47 6.34
CA ARG A 88 -34.71 12.95 7.63
C ARG A 88 -34.07 11.58 7.90
N PRO A 89 -33.74 11.24 9.17
CA PRO A 89 -33.10 9.97 9.55
C PRO A 89 -33.79 8.70 9.02
N ARG A 90 -35.12 8.70 8.91
CA ARG A 90 -35.90 7.57 8.36
C ARG A 90 -35.57 7.23 6.90
N TRP A 91 -34.89 8.12 6.18
CA TRP A 91 -34.47 7.93 4.79
C TRP A 91 -33.00 7.53 4.64
N ALA A 92 -32.31 7.18 5.74
CA ALA A 92 -30.90 6.80 5.72
C ALA A 92 -30.57 5.73 4.66
N VAL A 93 -31.47 4.76 4.44
CA VAL A 93 -31.30 3.70 3.41
C VAL A 93 -31.20 4.29 2.00
N ILE A 94 -32.05 5.27 1.65
CA ILE A 94 -32.01 5.91 0.33
C ILE A 94 -30.69 6.67 0.15
N GLN A 95 -30.19 7.31 1.21
CA GLN A 95 -28.92 8.04 1.17
C GLN A 95 -27.74 7.10 0.96
N ILE A 96 -27.73 5.96 1.64
CA ILE A 96 -26.73 4.92 1.46
C ILE A 96 -26.76 4.39 0.02
N ALA A 97 -27.96 4.18 -0.55
CA ALA A 97 -28.10 3.77 -1.94
C ALA A 97 -27.57 4.83 -2.93
N LEU A 98 -27.82 6.12 -2.68
CA LEU A 98 -27.26 7.20 -3.50
C LEU A 98 -25.73 7.27 -3.44
N ASN A 99 -25.13 7.06 -2.26
CA ASN A 99 -23.67 6.97 -2.13
C ASN A 99 -23.10 5.79 -2.92
N ALA A 100 -23.75 4.62 -2.87
CA ALA A 100 -23.33 3.47 -3.67
C ALA A 100 -23.42 3.75 -5.18
N LEU A 101 -24.47 4.43 -5.63
CA LEU A 101 -24.63 4.84 -7.03
C LEU A 101 -23.55 5.84 -7.48
N LEU A 102 -23.18 6.80 -6.61
CA LEU A 102 -22.11 7.76 -6.89
C LEU A 102 -20.76 7.05 -7.04
N VAL A 103 -20.42 6.14 -6.13
CA VAL A 103 -19.20 5.33 -6.23
C VAL A 103 -19.21 4.53 -7.53
N TRP A 104 -20.31 3.85 -7.87
CA TRP A 104 -20.41 3.13 -9.14
C TRP A 104 -20.21 4.05 -10.36
N PHE A 105 -20.77 5.25 -10.36
CA PHE A 105 -20.62 6.20 -11.45
C PHE A 105 -19.18 6.70 -11.63
N LEU A 106 -18.45 6.98 -10.54
CA LEU A 106 -17.05 7.41 -10.65
C LEU A 106 -16.19 6.34 -11.33
N PHE A 107 -16.35 5.09 -10.91
CA PHE A 107 -15.56 3.97 -11.44
C PHE A 107 -15.90 3.61 -12.88
N TYR A 108 -17.19 3.68 -13.27
CA TYR A 108 -17.65 3.10 -14.53
C TYR A 108 -18.15 4.12 -15.56
N VAL A 109 -18.33 5.40 -15.19
CA VAL A 109 -18.91 6.42 -16.07
C VAL A 109 -18.08 7.70 -16.16
N ALA A 110 -17.55 8.21 -15.05
CA ALA A 110 -16.75 9.43 -15.06
C ALA A 110 -15.38 9.23 -15.72
N CYS A 111 -14.83 8.03 -15.54
CA CYS A 111 -13.55 7.60 -16.08
C CYS A 111 -13.64 7.27 -17.57
N PRO A 112 -12.84 7.94 -18.43
CA PRO A 112 -12.86 7.68 -19.86
C PRO A 112 -12.39 6.24 -20.17
N ILE A 113 -13.06 5.63 -21.16
CA ILE A 113 -12.79 4.30 -21.70
C ILE A 113 -12.33 4.50 -23.15
N TYR A 114 -11.15 4.03 -23.52
CA TYR A 114 -10.69 4.06 -24.92
C TYR A 114 -11.00 2.75 -25.67
N ALA A 115 -11.43 2.88 -26.93
CA ALA A 115 -11.39 1.84 -27.98
C ALA A 115 -11.26 2.54 -29.36
N PRO A 116 -10.52 1.99 -30.36
CA PRO A 116 -10.51 0.58 -30.79
C PRO A 116 -9.13 -0.10 -30.78
N GLY A 117 -9.08 -1.40 -30.43
CA GLY A 117 -7.84 -2.22 -30.50
C GLY A 117 -7.62 -3.30 -29.44
N GLY A 118 -8.58 -3.55 -28.51
CA GLY A 118 -8.68 -4.87 -27.88
C GLY A 118 -8.36 -5.07 -26.39
N VAL A 119 -8.32 -4.05 -25.53
CA VAL A 119 -8.57 -4.25 -24.08
C VAL A 119 -9.30 -3.04 -23.51
N TRP A 120 -10.45 -3.26 -22.89
CA TRP A 120 -11.19 -2.28 -22.09
C TRP A 120 -10.42 -2.00 -20.80
N GLN A 121 -9.78 -0.84 -20.64
CA GLN A 121 -9.23 -0.44 -19.35
C GLN A 121 -9.61 1.02 -19.02
N PRO A 122 -10.25 1.29 -17.87
CA PRO A 122 -10.39 2.65 -17.38
C PRO A 122 -9.02 3.20 -16.98
N GLU A 123 -8.67 4.41 -17.42
CA GLU A 123 -7.38 5.03 -17.08
C GLU A 123 -7.29 5.47 -15.61
N CYS A 124 -8.42 5.69 -14.94
CA CYS A 124 -8.40 6.21 -13.58
C CYS A 124 -8.02 5.18 -12.51
N TYR A 125 -8.35 3.89 -12.71
CA TYR A 125 -8.24 2.91 -11.63
C TYR A 125 -7.72 1.58 -12.17
N TYR A 126 -6.57 1.16 -11.65
CA TYR A 126 -6.03 -0.15 -11.95
C TYR A 126 -6.75 -1.20 -11.09
N ALA A 127 -7.16 -2.31 -11.71
CA ALA A 127 -7.86 -3.38 -11.00
C ALA A 127 -6.95 -4.16 -10.04
N GLY A 128 -5.63 -3.92 -10.11
CA GLY A 128 -4.64 -4.69 -9.35
C GLY A 128 -4.36 -6.05 -9.98
N PRO A 129 -3.27 -6.71 -9.57
CA PRO A 129 -2.95 -8.07 -10.01
C PRO A 129 -3.98 -9.10 -9.52
N ASP A 130 -4.67 -8.84 -8.40
CA ASP A 130 -5.73 -9.70 -7.88
C ASP A 130 -7.15 -9.35 -8.39
N GLY A 131 -7.26 -8.31 -9.24
CA GLY A 131 -8.53 -7.85 -9.81
C GLY A 131 -9.51 -7.20 -8.83
N LEU A 132 -9.13 -7.00 -7.56
CA LEU A 132 -10.02 -6.55 -6.49
C LEU A 132 -9.69 -5.14 -5.96
N VAL A 133 -8.65 -4.48 -6.47
CA VAL A 133 -8.25 -3.12 -6.05
C VAL A 133 -9.39 -2.12 -6.23
N GLY A 134 -10.11 -2.20 -7.36
CA GLY A 134 -11.27 -1.33 -7.60
C GLY A 134 -12.41 -1.55 -6.62
N PHE A 135 -12.68 -2.82 -6.25
CA PHE A 135 -13.68 -3.15 -5.22
C PHE A 135 -13.30 -2.58 -3.86
N ARG A 136 -12.01 -2.68 -3.50
CA ARG A 136 -11.47 -2.15 -2.25
C ARG A 136 -11.61 -0.62 -2.18
N LEU A 137 -11.21 0.08 -3.23
CA LEU A 137 -11.35 1.53 -3.34
C LEU A 137 -12.81 2.00 -3.27
N ALA A 138 -13.70 1.30 -3.98
CA ALA A 138 -15.14 1.57 -3.92
C ALA A 138 -15.70 1.38 -2.51
N GLY A 139 -15.25 0.32 -1.82
CA GLY A 139 -15.63 0.02 -0.43
C GLY A 139 -15.26 1.13 0.54
N ILE A 140 -14.02 1.63 0.51
CA ILE A 140 -13.60 2.70 1.41
C ILE A 140 -14.33 4.02 1.10
N MET A 141 -14.44 4.43 -0.17
CA MET A 141 -15.17 5.64 -0.58
C MET A 141 -16.63 5.61 -0.13
N PHE A 142 -17.30 4.47 -0.34
CA PHE A 142 -18.67 4.25 0.13
C PHE A 142 -18.79 4.46 1.64
N CYS A 143 -17.85 3.91 2.42
CA CYS A 143 -17.87 4.03 3.89
C CYS A 143 -17.72 5.48 4.35
N TYR A 144 -16.84 6.28 3.72
CA TYR A 144 -16.71 7.71 4.02
C TYR A 144 -17.98 8.51 3.71
N GLY A 145 -18.67 8.20 2.61
CA GLY A 145 -19.95 8.83 2.28
C GLY A 145 -21.11 8.40 3.20
N ALA A 146 -21.16 7.12 3.60
CA ALA A 146 -22.25 6.56 4.37
C ALA A 146 -22.15 6.87 5.88
N LEU A 147 -20.94 7.04 6.42
CA LEU A 147 -20.71 7.24 7.85
C LEU A 147 -21.49 8.43 8.45
N PRO A 148 -21.45 9.66 7.88
CA PRO A 148 -22.13 10.80 8.48
C PRO A 148 -23.66 10.62 8.56
N VAL A 149 -24.25 9.98 7.54
CA VAL A 149 -25.67 9.64 7.49
C VAL A 149 -26.03 8.70 8.64
N LEU A 150 -25.22 7.67 8.87
CA LEU A 150 -25.44 6.68 9.91
C LEU A 150 -25.22 7.26 11.31
N VAL A 151 -24.22 8.10 11.49
CA VAL A 151 -24.02 8.85 12.75
C VAL A 151 -25.22 9.75 13.06
N ARG A 152 -25.75 10.44 12.05
CA ARG A 152 -26.96 11.25 12.21
C ARG A 152 -28.19 10.39 12.53
N ALA A 153 -28.33 9.26 11.86
CA ALA A 153 -29.40 8.31 12.14
C ALA A 153 -29.33 7.79 13.59
N ALA A 154 -28.13 7.49 14.11
CA ALA A 154 -27.92 7.09 15.49
C ALA A 154 -28.32 8.19 16.49
N SER A 155 -28.00 9.45 16.20
CA SER A 155 -28.39 10.59 17.06
C SER A 155 -29.91 10.78 17.19
N LYS A 156 -30.68 10.24 16.25
CA LYS A 156 -32.15 10.32 16.19
C LYS A 156 -32.75 8.91 16.13
N GLY A 157 -32.19 7.97 16.89
CA GLY A 157 -32.55 6.55 16.84
C GLY A 157 -34.04 6.25 17.01
N ASP A 158 -34.78 7.07 17.75
CA ASP A 158 -36.24 6.96 17.90
C ASP A 158 -37.02 7.11 16.58
N ALA A 159 -36.48 7.87 15.63
CA ALA A 159 -37.12 8.15 14.36
C ALA A 159 -36.91 7.04 13.30
N LEU A 160 -36.10 6.03 13.61
CA LEU A 160 -35.84 4.87 12.75
C LEU A 160 -36.89 3.78 12.97
N ASP A 161 -37.31 3.13 11.89
CA ASP A 161 -38.21 1.98 11.99
C ASP A 161 -37.53 0.83 12.76
N HIS A 162 -38.24 0.30 13.77
CA HIS A 162 -37.80 -0.81 14.62
C HIS A 162 -37.35 -2.06 13.84
N ARG A 163 -37.89 -2.29 12.63
CA ARG A 163 -37.55 -3.47 11.81
C ARG A 163 -36.17 -3.37 11.17
N ILE A 164 -35.79 -2.19 10.70
CA ILE A 164 -34.52 -1.96 9.99
C ILE A 164 -33.40 -1.51 10.92
N ARG A 165 -33.75 -0.99 12.10
CA ARG A 165 -32.81 -0.43 13.09
C ARG A 165 -31.68 -1.40 13.47
N PRO A 166 -31.90 -2.71 13.73
CA PRO A 166 -30.81 -3.62 14.06
C PRO A 166 -29.82 -3.80 12.91
N ALA A 167 -30.32 -3.93 11.68
CA ALA A 167 -29.48 -4.09 10.49
C ALA A 167 -28.64 -2.84 10.22
N LEU A 168 -29.26 -1.65 10.32
CA LEU A 168 -28.55 -0.37 10.19
C LEU A 168 -27.50 -0.16 11.29
N ALA A 169 -27.77 -0.62 12.51
CA ALA A 169 -26.81 -0.55 13.61
C ALA A 169 -25.58 -1.41 13.35
N VAL A 170 -25.76 -2.67 12.90
CA VAL A 170 -24.64 -3.55 12.52
C VAL A 170 -23.85 -2.93 11.35
N LEU A 171 -24.55 -2.49 10.29
CA LEU A 171 -23.94 -1.82 9.14
C LEU A 171 -23.14 -0.58 9.55
N SER A 172 -23.66 0.22 10.49
CA SER A 172 -22.97 1.42 10.97
C SER A 172 -21.65 1.12 11.66
N GLY A 173 -21.57 0.03 12.41
CA GLY A 173 -20.31 -0.38 13.01
C GLY A 173 -19.33 -1.00 12.02
N VAL A 174 -19.81 -1.71 10.98
CA VAL A 174 -18.94 -2.16 9.87
C VAL A 174 -18.32 -0.96 9.16
N ILE A 175 -19.13 0.03 8.79
CA ILE A 175 -18.68 1.24 8.10
C ILE A 175 -17.69 2.04 8.95
N LEU A 176 -17.96 2.20 10.24
CA LEU A 176 -17.03 2.88 11.15
C LEU A 176 -15.71 2.12 11.30
N SER A 177 -15.77 0.79 11.42
CA SER A 177 -14.58 -0.07 11.46
C SER A 177 -13.75 0.10 10.19
N VAL A 178 -14.37 0.07 9.01
CA VAL A 178 -13.70 0.30 7.73
C VAL A 178 -12.99 1.65 7.74
N VAL A 179 -13.70 2.74 8.04
CA VAL A 179 -13.11 4.10 8.02
C VAL A 179 -11.89 4.21 8.94
N MET A 180 -11.92 3.59 10.13
CA MET A 180 -10.85 3.70 11.12
C MET A 180 -9.69 2.73 10.90
N ILE A 181 -9.97 1.51 10.40
CA ILE A 181 -8.99 0.42 10.35
C ILE A 181 -8.40 0.23 8.96
N TRP A 182 -9.07 0.70 7.89
CA TRP A 182 -8.67 0.40 6.52
C TRP A 182 -7.20 0.66 6.24
N TYR A 183 -6.72 1.87 6.51
CA TYR A 183 -5.34 2.28 6.24
C TYR A 183 -4.31 1.58 7.12
N PRO A 184 -4.50 1.51 8.46
CA PRO A 184 -3.61 0.73 9.31
C PRO A 184 -3.57 -0.77 8.94
N LEU A 185 -4.71 -1.35 8.60
CA LEU A 185 -4.81 -2.77 8.25
C LEU A 185 -4.28 -3.03 6.85
N SER A 186 -4.54 -2.13 5.90
CA SER A 186 -3.93 -2.21 4.58
C SER A 186 -2.41 -2.07 4.71
N ALA A 187 -1.89 -1.13 5.49
CA ALA A 187 -0.46 -1.02 5.79
C ALA A 187 0.12 -2.31 6.42
N TRP A 188 -0.57 -2.90 7.40
CA TRP A 188 -0.20 -4.19 8.00
C TRP A 188 -0.13 -5.29 6.94
N PHE A 189 -1.16 -5.41 6.11
CA PHE A 189 -1.19 -6.40 5.03
C PHE A 189 -0.13 -6.11 3.98
N SER A 190 0.08 -4.83 3.64
CA SER A 190 1.11 -4.25 2.76
C SER A 190 2.53 -4.50 3.26
N GLY A 191 2.71 -5.19 4.40
CA GLY A 191 3.99 -5.48 5.04
C GLY A 191 4.75 -4.23 5.54
N VAL A 192 4.08 -3.08 5.58
CA VAL A 192 4.66 -1.82 6.06
C VAL A 192 4.90 -1.92 7.57
N THR A 193 6.17 -1.92 8.01
CA THR A 193 6.47 -1.78 9.43
C THR A 193 6.31 -0.33 9.88
N TYR A 194 5.26 -0.06 10.66
CA TYR A 194 5.41 0.98 11.69
C TYR A 194 6.52 0.51 12.62
N LEU A 195 7.56 1.33 12.82
CA LEU A 195 8.57 1.24 13.88
C LEU A 195 8.55 -0.11 14.65
N PRO A 196 9.50 -1.04 14.41
CA PRO A 196 9.43 -2.45 14.85
C PRO A 196 9.21 -2.70 16.35
N LEU A 197 9.33 -1.69 17.21
CA LEU A 197 9.09 -1.75 18.66
C LEU A 197 7.62 -1.61 19.09
N PHE A 198 6.66 -1.43 18.17
CA PHE A 198 5.27 -1.07 18.50
C PHE A 198 4.18 -2.08 18.12
N LEU A 199 4.49 -3.36 17.92
CA LEU A 199 3.49 -4.39 17.53
C LEU A 199 2.25 -4.42 18.46
N THR A 200 2.46 -4.29 19.77
CA THR A 200 1.36 -4.26 20.77
C THR A 200 0.54 -2.97 20.68
N PHE A 201 1.18 -1.83 20.43
CA PHE A 201 0.51 -0.55 20.21
C PHE A 201 -0.30 -0.57 18.91
N GLN A 202 0.25 -1.15 17.83
CA GLN A 202 -0.46 -1.40 16.58
C GLN A 202 -1.67 -2.29 16.79
N THR A 203 -1.58 -3.36 17.58
CA THR A 203 -2.74 -4.22 17.86
C THR A 203 -3.85 -3.45 18.59
N VAL A 204 -3.50 -2.63 19.58
CA VAL A 204 -4.47 -1.77 20.29
C VAL A 204 -5.10 -0.72 19.35
N LEU A 205 -4.31 -0.16 18.43
CA LEU A 205 -4.77 0.79 17.40
C LEU A 205 -5.67 0.13 16.35
N LEU A 206 -5.31 -1.07 15.89
CA LEU A 206 -5.98 -1.81 14.81
C LEU A 206 -7.29 -2.45 15.28
N ILE A 207 -7.36 -2.81 16.57
CA ILE A 207 -8.41 -3.70 17.07
C ILE A 207 -9.16 -3.10 18.25
N GLY A 208 -8.48 -2.48 19.21
CA GLY A 208 -9.12 -2.02 20.44
C GLY A 208 -10.01 -0.80 20.22
N VAL A 209 -9.39 0.31 19.85
CA VAL A 209 -10.05 1.62 19.77
C VAL A 209 -11.17 1.69 18.73
N PRO A 210 -10.97 1.20 17.49
CA PRO A 210 -12.02 1.21 16.48
C PRO A 210 -13.22 0.36 16.89
N GLN A 211 -12.99 -0.81 17.51
CA GLN A 211 -14.08 -1.69 17.91
C GLN A 211 -14.87 -1.13 19.10
N ILE A 212 -14.23 -0.40 20.03
CA ILE A 212 -14.95 0.37 21.04
C ILE A 212 -15.87 1.39 20.37
N ALA A 213 -15.38 2.14 19.39
CA ALA A 213 -16.17 3.14 18.67
C ALA A 213 -17.34 2.50 17.89
N THR A 214 -17.10 1.37 17.21
CA THR A 214 -18.10 0.50 16.58
C THR A 214 -19.20 0.10 17.57
N GLY A 215 -18.81 -0.37 18.75
CA GLY A 215 -19.71 -0.72 19.84
C GLY A 215 -20.60 0.45 20.28
N ILE A 216 -20.01 1.63 20.50
CA ILE A 216 -20.73 2.84 20.90
C ILE A 216 -21.77 3.23 19.85
N LEU A 217 -21.38 3.28 18.57
CA LEU A 217 -22.27 3.71 17.48
C LEU A 217 -23.41 2.70 17.27
N ALA A 218 -23.09 1.42 17.20
CA ALA A 218 -24.06 0.36 17.01
C ALA A 218 -25.02 0.24 18.20
N ALA A 219 -24.53 0.37 19.44
CA ALA A 219 -25.38 0.35 20.63
C ALA A 219 -26.29 1.58 20.72
N ARG A 220 -25.81 2.77 20.37
CA ARG A 220 -26.63 3.99 20.31
C ARG A 220 -27.78 3.85 19.32
N MET A 221 -27.51 3.30 18.13
CA MET A 221 -28.53 3.10 17.10
C MET A 221 -29.47 1.93 17.43
N GLY A 222 -28.91 0.78 17.81
CA GLY A 222 -29.64 -0.48 18.02
C GLY A 222 -30.31 -0.62 19.39
N ARG A 223 -29.90 0.18 20.38
CA ARG A 223 -30.35 0.11 21.79
C ARG A 223 -30.18 -1.26 22.45
N SER A 224 -29.13 -1.97 22.06
CA SER A 224 -28.87 -3.31 22.55
C SER A 224 -27.38 -3.57 22.62
N LEU A 225 -26.93 -4.05 23.77
CA LEU A 225 -25.55 -4.50 23.98
C LEU A 225 -25.20 -5.66 23.03
N LYS A 226 -26.17 -6.56 22.77
CA LYS A 226 -25.99 -7.67 21.84
C LYS A 226 -25.70 -7.18 20.42
N ILE A 227 -26.44 -6.18 19.96
CA ILE A 227 -26.25 -5.60 18.62
C ILE A 227 -24.87 -4.98 18.48
N GLY A 228 -24.38 -4.28 19.51
CA GLY A 228 -23.03 -3.72 19.48
C GLY A 228 -21.93 -4.78 19.46
N ALA A 229 -22.04 -5.83 20.28
CA ALA A 229 -21.11 -6.97 20.21
C ALA A 229 -21.14 -7.70 18.86
N THR A 230 -22.33 -7.96 18.32
CA THR A 230 -22.49 -8.56 16.98
C THR A 230 -21.88 -7.68 15.90
N SER A 231 -21.98 -6.36 16.00
CA SER A 231 -21.38 -5.44 15.05
C SER A 231 -19.85 -5.56 15.00
N GLY A 232 -19.19 -5.74 16.15
CA GLY A 232 -17.74 -6.00 16.17
C GLY A 232 -17.34 -7.30 15.47
N ILE A 233 -18.07 -8.39 15.71
CA ILE A 233 -17.82 -9.70 15.06
C ILE A 233 -18.05 -9.60 13.54
N VAL A 234 -19.15 -8.98 13.11
CA VAL A 234 -19.46 -8.81 11.69
C VAL A 234 -18.43 -7.90 11.00
N SER A 235 -17.94 -6.88 11.69
CA SER A 235 -16.88 -6.01 11.18
C SER A 235 -15.59 -6.79 10.92
N LEU A 236 -15.21 -7.69 11.83
CA LEU A 236 -14.06 -8.57 11.62
C LEU A 236 -14.27 -9.43 10.38
N LEU A 237 -15.39 -10.14 10.27
CA LEU A 237 -15.67 -11.04 9.14
C LEU A 237 -15.62 -10.27 7.81
N PHE A 238 -16.15 -9.05 7.78
CA PHE A 238 -16.08 -8.19 6.61
C PHE A 238 -14.64 -7.81 6.27
N MET A 239 -13.86 -7.32 7.23
CA MET A 239 -12.46 -6.94 6.99
C MET A 239 -11.60 -8.15 6.59
N SER A 240 -11.79 -9.29 7.24
CA SER A 240 -11.13 -10.54 6.87
C SER A 240 -11.45 -10.93 5.43
N ALA A 241 -12.71 -10.83 4.99
CA ALA A 241 -13.09 -11.18 3.62
C ALA A 241 -12.47 -10.21 2.58
N VAL A 242 -12.45 -8.91 2.86
CA VAL A 242 -11.90 -7.88 1.95
C VAL A 242 -10.38 -8.02 1.78
N PHE A 243 -9.68 -8.40 2.84
CA PHE A 243 -8.22 -8.55 2.86
C PHE A 243 -7.75 -10.02 2.85
N TRP A 244 -8.62 -10.97 2.50
CA TRP A 244 -8.24 -12.38 2.42
C TRP A 244 -7.41 -12.71 1.17
N THR A 245 -7.66 -11.98 0.10
CA THR A 245 -7.08 -12.24 -1.22
C THR A 245 -5.70 -11.65 -1.46
N PRO A 246 -5.27 -10.53 -0.85
CA PRO A 246 -3.90 -10.04 -1.01
C PRO A 246 -2.90 -10.95 -0.29
N GLU A 247 -2.05 -11.63 -1.05
CA GLU A 247 -0.94 -12.44 -0.56
C GLU A 247 0.10 -11.54 0.15
N CYS A 248 0.48 -11.93 1.37
CA CYS A 248 1.53 -11.28 2.15
C CYS A 248 2.42 -12.36 2.74
N PRO A 249 3.59 -12.64 2.12
CA PRO A 249 4.48 -13.74 2.51
C PRO A 249 4.98 -13.64 3.96
N GLY A 250 4.99 -12.43 4.53
CA GLY A 250 5.40 -12.16 5.92
C GLY A 250 4.26 -11.94 6.92
N CYS A 251 3.00 -11.86 6.48
CA CYS A 251 1.89 -11.53 7.37
C CYS A 251 1.23 -12.79 7.91
N ASP A 252 1.34 -13.01 9.22
CA ASP A 252 0.51 -14.01 9.88
C ASP A 252 -0.96 -13.56 9.93
N ARG A 253 -1.78 -14.11 9.03
CA ARG A 253 -3.23 -13.86 9.00
C ARG A 253 -3.96 -14.52 10.17
N SER A 254 -3.37 -15.55 10.80
CA SER A 254 -3.98 -16.25 11.93
C SER A 254 -4.12 -15.35 13.15
N SER A 255 -3.22 -14.37 13.29
CA SER A 255 -3.30 -13.31 14.29
C SER A 255 -4.65 -12.57 14.25
N LEU A 256 -5.21 -12.25 13.07
CA LEU A 256 -6.52 -11.57 12.99
C LEU A 256 -7.67 -12.44 13.55
N TYR A 257 -7.60 -13.75 13.35
CA TYR A 257 -8.59 -14.69 13.88
C TYR A 257 -8.41 -14.95 15.39
N LEU A 258 -7.17 -14.95 15.88
CA LEU A 258 -6.88 -15.01 17.32
C LEU A 258 -7.49 -13.82 18.07
N PHE A 259 -7.56 -12.66 17.41
CA PHE A 259 -8.21 -11.47 17.96
C PHE A 259 -9.73 -11.42 17.73
N ALA A 260 -10.35 -12.41 17.07
CA ALA A 260 -11.78 -12.38 16.82
C ALA A 260 -12.64 -12.24 18.08
N PRO A 261 -12.36 -12.97 19.18
CA PRO A 261 -13.06 -12.75 20.45
C PRO A 261 -12.82 -11.34 20.98
N SER A 262 -11.62 -10.79 20.80
CA SER A 262 -11.23 -9.46 21.25
C SER A 262 -12.05 -8.36 20.56
N TRP A 263 -12.33 -8.47 19.25
CA TRP A 263 -13.17 -7.49 18.53
C TRP A 263 -14.58 -7.41 19.13
N GLY A 264 -15.20 -8.57 19.34
CA GLY A 264 -16.52 -8.66 19.99
C GLY A 264 -16.51 -8.10 21.42
N ILE A 265 -15.45 -8.39 22.19
CA ILE A 265 -15.28 -7.89 23.56
C ILE A 265 -15.10 -6.37 23.59
N PHE A 266 -14.26 -5.80 22.73
CA PHE A 266 -14.06 -4.35 22.64
C PHE A 266 -15.32 -3.62 22.18
N ALA A 267 -16.06 -4.18 21.22
CA ALA A 267 -17.36 -3.64 20.82
C ALA A 267 -18.41 -3.76 21.94
N LEU A 268 -18.39 -4.85 22.71
CA LEU A 268 -19.23 -4.97 23.91
C LEU A 268 -18.86 -3.91 24.96
N ALA A 269 -17.56 -3.67 25.20
CA ALA A 269 -17.08 -2.64 26.11
C ALA A 269 -17.58 -1.26 25.67
N GLY A 270 -17.45 -0.91 24.39
CA GLY A 270 -18.03 0.31 23.82
C GLY A 270 -19.55 0.40 24.02
N SER A 271 -20.26 -0.71 23.83
CA SER A 271 -21.71 -0.77 24.06
C SER A 271 -22.10 -0.49 25.51
N ILE A 272 -21.33 -1.04 26.46
CA ILE A 272 -21.52 -0.81 27.90
C ILE A 272 -21.22 0.65 28.25
N THR A 273 -20.21 1.28 27.64
CA THR A 273 -19.94 2.71 27.87
C THR A 273 -21.08 3.62 27.40
N GLU A 274 -21.81 3.23 26.34
CA GLU A 274 -22.92 4.01 25.81
C GLU A 274 -24.25 3.76 26.54
N LEU A 275 -24.58 2.50 26.86
CA LEU A 275 -25.88 2.12 27.43
C LEU A 275 -25.85 1.83 28.94
N GLY A 276 -24.67 1.76 29.55
CA GLY A 276 -24.47 1.35 30.94
C GLY A 276 -24.53 -0.17 31.14
N LEU A 277 -24.12 -0.64 32.33
CA LEU A 277 -24.24 -2.06 32.68
C LEU A 277 -25.71 -2.46 32.91
N PRO A 278 -26.13 -3.66 32.47
CA PRO A 278 -27.39 -4.26 32.86
C PRO A 278 -27.53 -4.30 34.39
N SER A 279 -28.75 -4.10 34.90
CA SER A 279 -29.03 -4.15 36.35
C SER A 279 -28.58 -5.46 37.03
N LEU A 280 -28.58 -6.57 36.27
CA LEU A 280 -28.15 -7.91 36.69
C LEU A 280 -26.63 -8.08 36.87
N LEU A 281 -25.82 -7.18 36.30
CA LEU A 281 -24.35 -7.25 36.30
C LEU A 281 -23.71 -6.07 37.05
N ARG A 282 -24.50 -5.29 37.80
CA ARG A 282 -23.95 -4.20 38.63
C ARG A 282 -22.99 -4.78 39.65
N LEU A 283 -21.70 -4.51 39.44
CA LEU A 283 -20.66 -4.82 40.41
C LEU A 283 -20.97 -4.10 41.74
N PRO A 284 -20.71 -4.74 42.89
CA PRO A 284 -20.79 -4.06 44.17
C PRO A 284 -19.88 -2.82 44.16
N LYS A 285 -20.34 -1.71 44.77
CA LYS A 285 -19.55 -0.47 44.85
C LYS A 285 -18.20 -0.79 45.49
N MET A 286 -17.13 -0.74 44.71
CA MET A 286 -15.78 -0.90 45.25
C MET A 286 -15.42 0.31 46.12
N PRO A 287 -14.94 0.10 47.36
CA PRO A 287 -14.47 1.20 48.20
C PRO A 287 -13.13 1.75 47.67
N GLY A 288 -12.94 3.07 47.76
CA GLY A 288 -11.71 3.76 47.35
C GLY A 288 -11.84 4.62 46.09
N TRP A 289 -10.71 5.13 45.59
CA TRP A 289 -10.61 6.04 44.42
C TRP A 289 -11.34 5.52 43.17
N TRP A 290 -11.34 4.20 42.94
CA TRP A 290 -12.05 3.57 41.83
C TRP A 290 -13.57 3.72 41.88
N GLY A 291 -14.16 3.90 43.07
CA GLY A 291 -15.60 4.18 43.25
C GLY A 291 -15.99 5.64 42.96
N ALA A 292 -15.02 6.55 42.84
CA ALA A 292 -15.25 7.96 42.53
C ALA A 292 -15.29 8.25 41.02
N ILE A 293 -14.83 7.30 40.19
CA ILE A 293 -14.81 7.44 38.73
C ILE A 293 -16.25 7.37 38.22
N ARG A 294 -16.76 8.48 37.67
CA ARG A 294 -18.08 8.49 37.04
C ARG A 294 -18.00 7.86 35.65
N MET A 295 -19.06 7.17 35.22
CA MET A 295 -19.16 6.65 33.85
C MET A 295 -19.02 7.74 32.78
N GLU A 296 -19.35 9.00 33.12
CA GLU A 296 -19.12 10.15 32.26
C GLU A 296 -17.62 10.44 32.04
N ASP A 297 -16.79 10.25 33.06
CA ASP A 297 -15.33 10.45 32.96
C ASP A 297 -14.70 9.35 32.12
N VAL A 298 -15.13 8.09 32.31
CA VAL A 298 -14.73 6.95 31.47
C VAL A 298 -15.10 7.20 30.00
N ARG A 299 -16.30 7.72 29.74
CA ARG A 299 -16.76 8.07 28.40
C ARG A 299 -15.91 9.18 27.77
N ARG A 300 -15.55 10.22 28.53
CA ARG A 300 -14.70 11.33 28.04
C ARG A 300 -13.28 10.86 27.72
N VAL A 301 -12.67 10.06 28.59
CA VAL A 301 -11.34 9.48 28.38
C VAL A 301 -11.34 8.53 27.18
N GLY A 302 -12.35 7.67 27.06
CA GLY A 302 -12.49 6.77 25.91
C GLY A 302 -12.63 7.54 24.58
N LEU A 303 -13.40 8.64 24.58
CA LEU A 303 -13.59 9.47 23.39
C LEU A 303 -12.32 10.27 23.03
N ALA A 304 -11.58 10.76 24.03
CA ALA A 304 -10.28 11.40 23.83
C ALA A 304 -9.25 10.40 23.26
N LEU A 305 -9.18 9.19 23.79
CA LEU A 305 -8.33 8.11 23.27
C LEU A 305 -8.66 7.80 21.81
N VAL A 306 -9.95 7.66 21.47
CA VAL A 306 -10.40 7.45 20.08
C VAL A 306 -9.95 8.57 19.16
N LEU A 307 -10.14 9.83 19.56
CA LEU A 307 -9.75 10.98 18.76
C LEU A 307 -8.23 11.09 18.57
N THR A 308 -7.46 10.95 19.64
CA THR A 308 -5.98 10.99 19.57
C THR A 308 -5.45 9.91 18.66
N VAL A 309 -6.00 8.69 18.75
CA VAL A 309 -5.61 7.57 17.89
C VAL A 309 -6.02 7.78 16.43
N SER A 310 -7.22 8.30 16.16
CA SER A 310 -7.66 8.61 14.79
C SER A 310 -6.85 9.71 14.12
N ILE A 311 -6.31 10.65 14.89
CA ILE A 311 -5.43 11.70 14.38
C ILE A 311 -4.01 11.13 14.15
N TRP A 312 -3.55 10.24 15.03
CA TRP A 312 -2.23 9.61 14.92
C TRP A 312 -2.04 8.82 13.62
N THR A 313 -3.06 8.09 13.16
CA THR A 313 -2.98 7.31 11.91
C THR A 313 -2.77 8.19 10.67
N LEU A 314 -3.24 9.44 10.70
CA LEU A 314 -2.99 10.42 9.62
C LEU A 314 -1.54 10.91 9.65
N VAL A 315 -1.02 11.21 10.83
CA VAL A 315 0.38 11.68 11.02
C VAL A 315 1.37 10.62 10.60
N ALA A 316 1.08 9.35 10.89
CA ALA A 316 2.06 8.30 10.70
C ALA A 316 1.88 7.49 9.42
N ARG A 317 1.10 8.02 8.46
CA ARG A 317 1.14 7.63 7.04
C ARG A 317 2.48 7.96 6.39
N ASP A 318 3.08 9.10 6.75
CA ASP A 318 4.38 9.52 6.21
C ASP A 318 5.54 8.66 6.73
N PHE A 319 5.30 7.78 7.72
CA PHE A 319 6.28 6.80 8.20
C PHE A 319 6.09 5.42 7.57
N TRP A 320 5.29 5.29 6.52
CA TRP A 320 5.07 4.03 5.81
C TRP A 320 6.22 3.74 4.85
N ASP A 321 6.65 2.49 4.85
CA ASP A 321 7.95 2.14 4.32
C ASP A 321 8.00 0.71 3.76
N PRO A 322 7.35 0.46 2.61
CA PRO A 322 7.38 -0.83 1.95
C PRO A 322 8.74 -1.09 1.29
N SER A 323 9.05 -2.37 1.07
CA SER A 323 10.34 -2.79 0.48
C SER A 323 10.13 -4.01 -0.38
N VAL A 324 10.95 -4.15 -1.43
CA VAL A 324 10.79 -5.17 -2.47
C VAL A 324 11.38 -6.50 -2.09
N LEU A 325 10.51 -7.52 -2.05
CA LEU A 325 10.85 -8.91 -1.76
C LEU A 325 11.85 -9.51 -2.78
N TYR A 326 12.56 -10.57 -2.37
CA TYR A 326 13.30 -11.40 -3.33
C TYR A 326 12.40 -12.54 -3.81
N ALA A 327 12.54 -12.90 -5.08
CA ALA A 327 11.88 -14.08 -5.64
C ALA A 327 12.56 -15.36 -5.13
N SER A 328 11.79 -16.29 -4.57
CA SER A 328 12.30 -17.54 -3.98
C SER A 328 12.41 -18.71 -4.97
N SER A 329 11.86 -18.61 -6.18
CA SER A 329 11.78 -19.73 -7.14
C SER A 329 11.58 -19.29 -8.59
N ILE A 330 12.13 -20.07 -9.54
CA ILE A 330 11.95 -19.92 -11.00
C ILE A 330 10.47 -19.99 -11.36
N SER A 331 9.96 -19.00 -12.08
CA SER A 331 8.64 -19.08 -12.72
C SER A 331 8.67 -18.30 -14.03
N SER A 332 8.30 -18.96 -15.14
CA SER A 332 8.09 -18.27 -16.42
C SER A 332 6.86 -17.34 -16.41
N ASN A 333 6.03 -17.44 -15.36
CA ASN A 333 4.81 -16.69 -15.18
C ASN A 333 4.99 -15.66 -14.04
N PRO A 334 4.19 -14.58 -14.03
CA PRO A 334 4.12 -13.68 -12.87
C PRO A 334 3.97 -14.48 -11.57
N GLY A 335 4.75 -14.10 -10.58
CA GLY A 335 4.69 -14.67 -9.24
C GLY A 335 3.43 -14.21 -8.50
N GLU A 336 3.29 -14.72 -7.28
CA GLU A 336 2.21 -14.33 -6.37
C GLU A 336 2.26 -12.82 -6.08
N LEU A 337 1.09 -12.20 -5.89
CA LEU A 337 0.99 -10.80 -5.47
C LEU A 337 1.63 -10.72 -4.09
N THR A 338 2.60 -9.86 -3.87
CA THR A 338 3.20 -9.78 -2.55
C THR A 338 3.01 -8.42 -1.97
N LEU A 339 2.41 -8.37 -0.80
CA LEU A 339 2.39 -7.16 -0.04
C LEU A 339 3.72 -7.02 0.73
N GLY A 340 4.40 -5.90 0.47
CA GLY A 340 5.84 -5.77 0.67
C GLY A 340 6.30 -5.82 2.12
N GLN A 341 7.14 -6.80 2.45
CA GLN A 341 8.38 -6.54 3.18
C GLN A 341 9.29 -7.75 3.11
N PRO A 342 10.52 -7.55 2.67
CA PRO A 342 11.63 -8.18 3.32
C PRO A 342 12.31 -7.21 4.28
N PHE A 343 12.40 -7.63 5.51
CA PHE A 343 13.16 -6.94 6.52
C PHE A 343 14.63 -7.40 6.52
N TYR A 344 15.29 -7.28 5.36
CA TYR A 344 16.69 -7.68 5.23
C TYR A 344 17.67 -6.50 5.31
N PRO A 345 18.86 -6.74 5.91
CA PRO A 345 20.03 -5.89 5.76
C PRO A 345 20.41 -5.66 4.30
N TYR A 346 20.59 -4.40 3.92
CA TYR A 346 21.12 -3.99 2.62
C TYR A 346 22.16 -2.89 2.79
N VAL A 347 23.22 -2.95 1.98
CA VAL A 347 24.20 -1.89 1.81
C VAL A 347 24.60 -1.87 0.35
N GLY A 348 24.66 -0.70 -0.24
CA GLY A 348 25.01 -0.54 -1.63
C GLY A 348 25.57 0.84 -1.92
N ALA A 349 25.62 1.12 -3.21
CA ALA A 349 25.93 2.40 -3.76
C ALA A 349 24.90 2.77 -4.81
N TYR A 350 24.77 4.07 -5.07
CA TYR A 350 23.86 4.61 -6.07
C TYR A 350 24.56 5.59 -7.00
N TYR A 351 23.97 5.80 -8.17
CA TYR A 351 24.46 6.79 -9.13
C TYR A 351 24.10 8.22 -8.70
N ASP A 352 25.08 9.01 -8.27
CA ASP A 352 24.89 10.38 -7.80
C ASP A 352 24.95 11.39 -8.96
N SER A 353 23.84 11.50 -9.69
CA SER A 353 23.70 12.40 -10.84
C SER A 353 22.26 12.83 -11.07
N SER A 354 22.05 13.81 -11.94
CA SER A 354 20.73 14.23 -12.39
C SER A 354 20.00 13.06 -13.08
N GLN A 355 18.69 12.98 -12.95
CA GLN A 355 17.88 11.93 -13.59
C GLN A 355 17.94 11.98 -15.12
N TYR A 356 18.17 10.83 -15.77
CA TYR A 356 17.97 10.66 -17.21
C TYR A 356 17.73 9.19 -17.60
N ARG A 357 17.34 9.00 -18.87
CA ARG A 357 16.88 7.73 -19.44
C ARG A 357 17.98 6.99 -20.19
N ILE A 358 18.04 5.68 -20.01
CA ILE A 358 18.98 4.77 -20.65
C ILE A 358 18.28 3.49 -21.14
N CYS A 359 18.90 2.75 -22.05
CA CYS A 359 18.35 1.45 -22.48
C CYS A 359 18.87 0.27 -21.66
N CYS A 360 20.03 0.43 -21.04
CA CYS A 360 20.89 -0.70 -20.76
C CYS A 360 21.81 -0.39 -19.57
N VAL A 361 21.94 -1.36 -18.65
CA VAL A 361 22.87 -1.32 -17.52
C VAL A 361 23.69 -2.59 -17.44
N GLU A 362 24.90 -2.46 -16.92
CA GLU A 362 25.85 -3.56 -16.73
C GLU A 362 26.63 -3.37 -15.43
N ILE A 363 26.99 -4.48 -14.78
CA ILE A 363 27.88 -4.49 -13.63
C ILE A 363 28.68 -5.79 -13.55
N GLY A 364 29.94 -5.72 -13.13
CA GLY A 364 30.73 -6.88 -12.73
C GLY A 364 30.62 -7.14 -11.23
N VAL A 365 30.46 -8.40 -10.83
CA VAL A 365 30.42 -8.84 -9.44
C VAL A 365 31.43 -9.95 -9.19
N SER A 366 32.03 -9.96 -8.01
CA SER A 366 32.93 -11.02 -7.55
C SER A 366 32.80 -11.18 -6.04
N MET A 367 32.66 -12.42 -5.56
CA MET A 367 32.58 -12.72 -4.13
C MET A 367 33.93 -13.25 -3.64
N SER A 368 34.74 -12.36 -3.06
CA SER A 368 36.03 -12.72 -2.47
C SER A 368 35.86 -13.14 -1.00
N MET A 369 36.40 -14.30 -0.61
CA MET A 369 36.39 -14.77 0.80
C MET A 369 35.02 -15.13 1.40
N ALA A 370 33.94 -15.24 0.63
CA ALA A 370 32.66 -15.73 1.17
C ALA A 370 32.75 -17.23 1.52
N ASN A 371 32.39 -17.60 2.76
CA ASN A 371 32.31 -19.00 3.18
C ASN A 371 30.85 -19.47 3.22
N PRO A 372 30.38 -20.27 2.23
CA PRO A 372 29.01 -20.74 2.16
C PRO A 372 28.58 -21.54 3.39
N ARG A 373 29.53 -22.20 4.09
CA ARG A 373 29.24 -23.04 5.26
C ARG A 373 28.80 -22.25 6.48
N ILE A 374 29.04 -20.94 6.52
CA ILE A 374 28.62 -20.05 7.61
C ILE A 374 27.19 -19.51 7.37
N LEU A 375 26.69 -19.62 6.14
CA LEU A 375 25.31 -19.24 5.83
C LEU A 375 24.33 -20.22 6.49
N ALA A 376 23.38 -19.69 7.25
CA ALA A 376 22.28 -20.50 7.78
C ALA A 376 21.47 -21.11 6.62
N PRO A 377 20.83 -22.29 6.80
CA PRO A 377 20.11 -22.98 5.74
C PRO A 377 19.04 -22.15 5.01
N ASP A 378 18.46 -21.15 5.69
CA ASP A 378 17.45 -20.24 5.16
C ASP A 378 17.98 -18.85 4.78
N ASN A 379 19.30 -18.66 4.73
CA ASN A 379 19.98 -17.40 4.45
C ASN A 379 20.73 -17.45 3.11
N PHE A 380 21.09 -16.28 2.60
CA PHE A 380 21.83 -16.09 1.36
C PHE A 380 22.75 -14.88 1.47
N LEU A 381 23.76 -14.82 0.61
CA LEU A 381 24.48 -13.58 0.30
C LEU A 381 24.14 -13.19 -1.13
N MET A 382 23.50 -12.05 -1.31
CA MET A 382 23.11 -11.52 -2.62
C MET A 382 24.02 -10.35 -2.96
N VAL A 383 24.47 -10.28 -4.21
CA VAL A 383 25.09 -9.09 -4.81
C VAL A 383 24.49 -8.82 -6.17
N GLY A 384 24.29 -7.55 -6.53
CA GLY A 384 23.83 -7.21 -7.87
C GLY A 384 23.44 -5.76 -8.03
N MET A 385 22.54 -5.52 -8.96
CA MET A 385 22.06 -4.20 -9.33
C MET A 385 20.54 -4.14 -9.47
N GLY A 386 19.98 -2.95 -9.23
CA GLY A 386 18.59 -2.63 -9.45
C GLY A 386 18.39 -1.27 -10.09
N VAL A 387 17.43 -1.18 -11.00
CA VAL A 387 17.03 0.05 -11.69
C VAL A 387 15.51 0.23 -11.73
N GLN A 388 15.04 1.46 -11.92
CA GLN A 388 13.63 1.80 -12.02
C GLN A 388 13.21 2.09 -13.48
N SER A 389 11.95 1.78 -13.82
CA SER A 389 11.27 2.31 -15.01
C SER A 389 9.90 2.87 -14.61
N PRO A 390 9.58 4.11 -15.02
CA PRO A 390 8.27 4.67 -14.73
C PRO A 390 7.19 4.13 -15.67
N ASN A 391 5.96 4.08 -15.19
CA ASN A 391 4.81 3.93 -16.08
C ASN A 391 4.48 5.28 -16.74
N CYS A 392 4.23 5.28 -18.05
CA CYS A 392 3.91 6.51 -18.76
C CYS A 392 2.52 7.07 -18.43
N CYS A 393 1.65 6.21 -17.92
CA CYS A 393 0.24 6.29 -18.23
C CYS A 393 -0.69 6.04 -17.03
N VAL A 394 -0.18 5.48 -15.93
CA VAL A 394 -0.93 5.34 -14.67
C VAL A 394 -0.05 5.86 -13.54
N ASP A 395 -0.49 6.92 -12.89
CA ASP A 395 0.23 7.50 -11.76
C ASP A 395 0.30 6.53 -10.57
N GLY A 396 1.46 6.55 -9.92
CA GLY A 396 1.83 5.70 -8.80
C GLY A 396 2.14 4.26 -9.16
N TRP A 397 2.00 3.87 -10.43
CA TRP A 397 2.36 2.55 -10.93
C TRP A 397 3.80 2.59 -11.48
N ASP A 398 4.71 1.80 -10.93
CA ASP A 398 6.13 1.83 -11.30
C ASP A 398 6.77 0.45 -11.27
N PHE A 399 7.90 0.32 -11.97
CA PHE A 399 8.57 -0.96 -12.13
C PHE A 399 10.00 -0.92 -11.61
N GLY A 400 10.34 -1.92 -10.82
CA GLY A 400 11.69 -2.18 -10.36
C GLY A 400 12.28 -3.38 -11.10
N TRP A 401 13.51 -3.26 -11.62
CA TRP A 401 14.21 -4.30 -12.36
C TRP A 401 15.49 -4.65 -11.64
N ARG A 402 15.80 -5.94 -11.51
CA ARG A 402 17.01 -6.41 -10.86
C ARG A 402 17.73 -7.50 -11.62
N ALA A 403 19.05 -7.51 -11.47
CA ALA A 403 19.92 -8.59 -11.88
C ALA A 403 20.93 -8.87 -10.76
N ASP A 404 20.92 -10.11 -10.27
CA ASP A 404 21.58 -10.51 -9.02
C ASP A 404 22.30 -11.83 -9.11
N VAL A 405 23.32 -11.99 -8.26
CA VAL A 405 23.95 -13.27 -7.94
C VAL A 405 23.70 -13.59 -6.46
N PHE A 406 23.08 -14.74 -6.20
CA PHE A 406 22.88 -15.28 -4.87
C PHE A 406 23.89 -16.40 -4.62
N LEU A 407 24.59 -16.33 -3.49
CA LEU A 407 25.35 -17.44 -2.93
C LEU A 407 24.52 -18.12 -1.85
N LEU A 408 24.30 -19.42 -2.03
CA LEU A 408 23.53 -20.25 -1.11
C LEU A 408 24.43 -21.10 -0.19
N PRO A 409 23.91 -21.62 0.93
CA PRO A 409 24.68 -22.44 1.88
C PRO A 409 25.31 -23.70 1.27
N ASN A 410 24.68 -24.25 0.23
CA ASN A 410 25.15 -25.40 -0.52
C ASN A 410 26.28 -25.07 -1.52
N SER A 411 26.84 -23.85 -1.48
CA SER A 411 27.85 -23.33 -2.41
C SER A 411 27.38 -23.14 -3.86
N SER A 412 26.09 -23.30 -4.14
CA SER A 412 25.55 -22.95 -5.45
C SER A 412 25.47 -21.44 -5.60
N MET A 413 25.78 -20.95 -6.81
CA MET A 413 25.51 -19.57 -7.19
C MET A 413 24.35 -19.52 -8.15
N ILE A 414 23.38 -18.67 -7.84
CA ILE A 414 22.19 -18.46 -8.66
C ILE A 414 22.28 -17.07 -9.26
N ILE A 415 22.32 -17.00 -10.57
CA ILE A 415 22.08 -15.75 -11.29
C ILE A 415 20.57 -15.59 -11.42
N SER A 416 20.06 -14.43 -11.05
CA SER A 416 18.64 -14.10 -11.03
C SER A 416 18.39 -12.78 -11.76
N GLY A 417 17.25 -12.73 -12.46
CA GLY A 417 16.73 -11.55 -13.10
C GLY A 417 15.25 -11.43 -12.78
N SER A 418 14.85 -10.32 -12.16
CA SER A 418 13.48 -10.13 -11.71
C SER A 418 12.94 -8.76 -12.09
N SER A 419 11.64 -8.69 -12.35
CA SER A 419 10.90 -7.45 -12.51
C SER A 419 9.75 -7.42 -11.51
N TRP A 420 9.59 -6.29 -10.86
CA TRP A 420 8.58 -6.03 -9.85
C TRP A 420 7.69 -4.90 -10.31
N GLU A 421 6.40 -5.15 -10.28
CA GLU A 421 5.35 -4.17 -10.45
C GLU A 421 5.01 -3.62 -9.06
N THR A 422 5.00 -2.29 -8.91
CA THR A 422 4.71 -1.63 -7.62
C THR A 422 3.69 -0.53 -7.78
N CYS A 423 2.87 -0.32 -6.74
CA CYS A 423 1.82 0.68 -6.79
C CYS A 423 1.69 1.44 -5.48
N ASP A 424 1.79 2.77 -5.54
CA ASP A 424 1.74 3.67 -4.38
C ASP A 424 0.42 3.62 -3.60
N GLY A 425 0.36 4.29 -2.44
CA GLY A 425 -0.89 4.44 -1.68
C GLY A 425 -1.92 5.42 -2.27
N ASN A 426 -1.93 5.65 -3.59
CA ASN A 426 -2.83 6.59 -4.27
C ASN A 426 -4.17 5.93 -4.70
N ALA A 427 -5.07 6.71 -5.31
CA ALA A 427 -6.38 6.20 -5.73
C ALA A 427 -6.27 5.13 -6.82
N ASN A 428 -5.32 5.25 -7.75
CA ASN A 428 -5.17 4.33 -8.88
C ASN A 428 -4.79 2.92 -8.41
N CYS A 429 -4.09 2.84 -7.28
CA CYS A 429 -3.65 1.61 -6.61
C CYS A 429 -4.62 1.12 -5.52
N GLY A 430 -5.80 1.74 -5.42
CA GLY A 430 -6.86 1.41 -4.46
C GLY A 430 -6.62 1.86 -3.03
N GLY A 431 -5.73 2.83 -2.84
CA GLY A 431 -5.47 3.48 -1.56
C GLY A 431 -4.59 2.68 -0.60
N TYR A 432 -3.79 1.76 -1.11
CA TYR A 432 -2.78 1.05 -0.33
C TYR A 432 -1.60 0.62 -1.21
N MET A 433 -0.45 0.45 -0.58
CA MET A 433 0.79 0.08 -1.26
C MET A 433 0.82 -1.43 -1.52
N TRP A 434 1.26 -1.84 -2.69
CA TRP A 434 1.46 -3.26 -2.99
C TRP A 434 2.55 -3.47 -4.03
N GLU A 435 3.08 -4.69 -4.10
CA GLU A 435 4.03 -5.10 -5.12
C GLU A 435 3.68 -6.46 -5.68
N HIS A 436 4.20 -6.79 -6.85
CA HIS A 436 3.89 -8.02 -7.53
C HIS A 436 5.10 -8.44 -8.35
N LEU A 437 5.56 -9.67 -8.12
CA LEU A 437 6.66 -10.22 -8.92
C LEU A 437 6.14 -10.46 -10.32
N TRP A 438 6.46 -9.58 -11.25
CA TRP A 438 5.88 -9.64 -12.58
C TRP A 438 6.61 -10.63 -13.50
N TYR A 439 7.91 -10.77 -13.29
CA TYR A 439 8.75 -11.72 -14.02
C TYR A 439 9.93 -12.16 -13.16
N HIS A 440 10.29 -13.44 -13.24
CA HIS A 440 11.53 -13.96 -12.65
C HIS A 440 12.15 -15.05 -13.50
N SER A 441 13.44 -14.91 -13.79
CA SER A 441 14.24 -15.98 -14.36
C SER A 441 15.50 -16.18 -13.53
N GLN A 442 15.99 -17.40 -13.50
CA GLN A 442 17.26 -17.69 -12.85
C GLN A 442 17.99 -18.84 -13.55
N THR A 443 19.31 -18.85 -13.41
CA THR A 443 20.17 -19.94 -13.84
C THR A 443 21.22 -20.22 -12.77
N ILE A 444 21.70 -21.45 -12.72
CA ILE A 444 22.68 -21.88 -11.72
C ILE A 444 24.06 -21.89 -12.36
N LEU A 445 25.02 -21.26 -11.69
CA LEU A 445 26.44 -21.36 -11.99
C LEU A 445 27.15 -22.15 -10.89
N ASN A 446 28.08 -23.00 -11.33
CA ASN A 446 28.96 -23.77 -10.45
C ASN A 446 30.43 -23.44 -10.77
N PRO A 447 30.89 -22.20 -10.54
CA PRO A 447 32.29 -21.88 -10.82
C PRO A 447 33.20 -22.56 -9.82
N GLN A 448 34.40 -22.91 -10.28
CA GLN A 448 35.42 -23.53 -9.44
C GLN A 448 35.93 -22.59 -8.34
N ASN A 449 35.78 -21.28 -8.52
CA ASN A 449 36.17 -20.25 -7.56
C ASN A 449 35.10 -19.16 -7.47
N LEU A 450 34.69 -18.82 -6.25
CA LEU A 450 33.70 -17.76 -5.97
C LEU A 450 34.22 -16.36 -6.30
N SER A 451 35.54 -16.18 -6.35
CA SER A 451 36.15 -14.91 -6.74
C SER A 451 36.17 -14.67 -8.25
N THR A 452 35.74 -15.64 -9.07
CA THR A 452 35.65 -15.47 -10.52
C THR A 452 34.63 -14.37 -10.85
N PRO A 453 35.01 -13.32 -11.59
CA PRO A 453 34.10 -12.28 -12.07
C PRO A 453 32.89 -12.84 -12.83
N ILE A 454 31.71 -12.37 -12.44
CA ILE A 454 30.45 -12.56 -13.16
C ILE A 454 29.95 -11.18 -13.56
N TYR A 455 29.72 -10.96 -14.84
CA TYR A 455 29.12 -9.74 -15.35
C TYR A 455 27.64 -9.97 -15.57
N LEU A 456 26.82 -9.00 -15.16
CA LEU A 456 25.38 -8.99 -15.30
C LEU A 456 24.98 -7.82 -16.17
N GLN A 457 24.03 -8.02 -17.08
CA GLN A 457 23.52 -6.97 -17.95
C GLN A 457 22.00 -7.06 -18.08
N MET A 458 21.33 -5.90 -18.02
CA MET A 458 19.92 -5.74 -18.35
C MET A 458 19.80 -4.77 -19.52
N LYS A 459 18.99 -5.13 -20.52
CA LYS A 459 18.88 -4.32 -21.74
C LYS A 459 17.48 -4.37 -22.35
N TRP A 460 16.99 -3.20 -22.74
CA TRP A 460 15.85 -3.04 -23.62
C TRP A 460 16.25 -3.32 -25.08
N GLU A 461 15.53 -4.23 -25.74
CA GLU A 461 15.77 -4.59 -27.14
C GLU A 461 14.48 -4.50 -27.96
N PRO A 462 14.52 -3.81 -29.12
CA PRO A 462 13.34 -3.67 -29.97
C PRO A 462 12.94 -5.03 -30.56
N VAL A 463 11.64 -5.29 -30.61
CA VAL A 463 11.06 -6.49 -31.20
C VAL A 463 9.78 -6.13 -31.94
N THR A 464 9.38 -6.95 -32.92
CA THR A 464 8.07 -6.84 -33.57
C THR A 464 7.16 -7.96 -33.07
N VAL A 465 6.05 -7.60 -32.44
CA VAL A 465 5.04 -8.56 -31.95
C VAL A 465 3.69 -8.15 -32.56
N ASP A 466 3.03 -9.09 -33.23
CA ASP A 466 1.76 -8.86 -33.93
C ASP A 466 1.79 -7.68 -34.92
N GLY A 467 2.92 -7.49 -35.59
CA GLY A 467 3.13 -6.40 -36.55
C GLY A 467 3.33 -5.01 -35.92
N GLN A 468 3.41 -4.92 -34.60
CA GLN A 468 3.63 -3.66 -33.87
C GLN A 468 5.05 -3.60 -33.28
N PRO A 469 5.73 -2.44 -33.31
CA PRO A 469 7.00 -2.27 -32.64
C PRO A 469 6.79 -2.31 -31.12
N ARG A 470 7.56 -3.16 -30.45
CA ARG A 470 7.60 -3.35 -28.99
C ARG A 470 9.06 -3.39 -28.53
N SER A 471 9.28 -3.56 -27.24
CA SER A 471 10.62 -3.83 -26.71
C SER A 471 10.56 -4.88 -25.61
N LEU A 472 11.54 -5.76 -25.60
CA LEU A 472 11.77 -6.76 -24.57
C LEU A 472 12.80 -6.24 -23.59
N VAL A 473 12.65 -6.60 -22.31
CA VAL A 473 13.76 -6.53 -21.36
C VAL A 473 14.44 -7.89 -21.32
N ASN A 474 15.73 -7.90 -21.59
CA ASN A 474 16.55 -9.10 -21.58
C ASN A 474 17.60 -9.04 -20.46
N TRP A 475 17.81 -10.18 -19.82
CA TRP A 475 18.85 -10.38 -18.81
C TRP A 475 19.93 -11.29 -19.37
N TYR A 476 21.16 -10.83 -19.24
CA TYR A 476 22.34 -11.51 -19.71
C TYR A 476 23.33 -11.68 -18.56
N TYR A 477 24.14 -12.74 -18.64
CA TYR A 477 25.32 -12.90 -17.81
C TYR A 477 26.54 -13.28 -18.65
N ASN A 478 27.72 -13.00 -18.12
CA ASN A 478 28.99 -13.40 -18.71
C ASN A 478 29.98 -13.79 -17.60
N THR A 479 30.65 -14.92 -17.75
CA THR A 479 31.81 -15.32 -16.95
C THR A 479 33.06 -15.12 -17.78
N THR A 480 34.10 -14.48 -17.24
CA THR A 480 35.31 -14.06 -17.96
C THR A 480 35.75 -15.03 -19.08
N GLY A 481 35.83 -14.54 -20.32
CA GLY A 481 36.25 -15.34 -21.48
C GLY A 481 35.12 -16.07 -22.23
N VAL A 482 33.85 -15.86 -21.84
CA VAL A 482 32.67 -16.42 -22.51
C VAL A 482 31.87 -15.29 -23.20
N ALA A 483 31.06 -15.63 -24.21
CA ALA A 483 30.11 -14.69 -24.77
C ALA A 483 28.94 -14.42 -23.81
N TRP A 484 28.31 -13.26 -23.92
CA TRP A 484 27.09 -12.94 -23.17
C TRP A 484 26.01 -13.99 -23.42
N THR A 485 25.52 -14.58 -22.33
CA THR A 485 24.49 -15.62 -22.37
C THR A 485 23.19 -15.04 -21.83
N LYS A 486 22.14 -15.05 -22.66
CA LYS A 486 20.80 -14.65 -22.23
C LYS A 486 20.21 -15.73 -21.33
N PHE A 487 19.66 -15.32 -20.18
CA PHE A 487 18.96 -16.24 -19.27
C PHE A 487 17.54 -15.78 -18.93
N GLY A 488 17.19 -14.52 -19.20
CA GLY A 488 15.84 -13.98 -19.01
C GLY A 488 15.42 -13.09 -20.17
N SER A 489 14.13 -13.07 -20.46
CA SER A 489 13.51 -12.28 -21.53
C SER A 489 12.05 -12.04 -21.16
N PHE A 490 11.64 -10.77 -21.09
CA PHE A 490 10.29 -10.39 -20.72
C PHE A 490 9.71 -9.36 -21.69
N LEU A 491 8.45 -9.54 -22.08
CA LEU A 491 7.69 -8.59 -22.91
C LEU A 491 6.69 -7.83 -22.01
N PRO A 492 7.05 -6.62 -21.56
CA PRO A 492 6.17 -5.83 -20.72
C PRO A 492 4.95 -5.28 -21.48
N ASP A 493 3.93 -4.86 -20.73
CA ASP A 493 2.77 -4.14 -21.24
C ASP A 493 3.21 -2.91 -22.06
N ARG A 494 2.47 -2.59 -23.13
CA ARG A 494 2.74 -1.41 -23.99
C ARG A 494 2.77 -0.08 -23.25
N ARG A 495 2.16 0.01 -22.07
CA ARG A 495 2.10 1.23 -21.25
C ARG A 495 3.40 1.48 -20.48
N LEU A 496 4.37 0.59 -20.56
CA LEU A 496 5.65 0.76 -19.88
C LEU A 496 6.63 1.52 -20.77
N GLY A 497 7.31 2.53 -20.21
CA GLY A 497 8.38 3.23 -20.91
C GLY A 497 9.54 2.29 -21.21
N THR A 498 9.94 2.14 -22.47
CA THR A 498 11.00 1.19 -22.88
C THR A 498 12.42 1.73 -22.59
N TYR A 499 12.67 2.10 -21.34
CA TYR A 499 13.91 2.66 -20.83
C TYR A 499 14.01 2.41 -19.32
N PHE A 500 15.22 2.52 -18.77
CA PHE A 500 15.44 2.64 -17.33
C PHE A 500 15.75 4.10 -17.00
N ASP A 501 15.29 4.57 -15.86
CA ASP A 501 15.76 5.81 -15.27
C ASP A 501 16.93 5.53 -14.32
N ILE A 502 17.91 6.43 -14.34
CA ILE A 502 19.06 6.42 -13.43
C ILE A 502 19.27 7.81 -12.85
N GLY A 503 20.06 7.91 -11.78
CA GLY A 503 20.32 9.16 -11.06
C GLY A 503 19.36 9.38 -9.90
N LEU A 504 19.17 10.63 -9.52
CA LEU A 504 18.35 11.07 -8.39
C LEU A 504 17.02 11.69 -8.82
N SER A 505 15.94 11.30 -8.14
CA SER A 505 14.63 11.95 -8.22
C SER A 505 14.19 12.49 -6.86
N GLY A 506 13.41 13.57 -6.85
CA GLY A 506 12.92 14.21 -5.61
C GLY A 506 13.85 15.27 -5.02
N GLY A 507 15.00 15.56 -5.64
CA GLY A 507 15.97 16.55 -5.17
C GLY A 507 17.35 15.93 -4.86
N PRO A 508 18.26 16.70 -4.24
CA PRO A 508 19.55 16.17 -3.78
C PRO A 508 19.32 15.15 -2.64
N ALA A 509 20.26 14.21 -2.51
CA ALA A 509 20.23 13.22 -1.44
C ALA A 509 20.05 13.89 -0.06
N SER A 510 19.10 13.37 0.72
CA SER A 510 18.64 13.95 1.97
C SER A 510 18.86 12.99 3.13
N GLU A 511 19.19 13.54 4.31
CA GLU A 511 19.19 12.77 5.57
C GLU A 511 17.78 12.34 6.01
N ILE A 512 16.74 12.75 5.27
CA ILE A 512 15.37 12.23 5.41
C ILE A 512 15.25 11.01 4.48
N PRO A 513 14.99 9.79 5.01
CA PRO A 513 14.97 8.55 4.22
C PRO A 513 14.13 8.63 2.94
N GLN A 514 12.92 9.16 3.02
CA GLN A 514 11.99 9.29 1.88
C GLN A 514 12.20 10.56 1.03
N GLY A 515 13.24 11.35 1.32
CA GLY A 515 13.46 12.64 0.67
C GLY A 515 13.97 12.54 -0.77
N SER A 516 14.45 11.37 -1.19
CA SER A 516 14.99 11.15 -2.54
C SER A 516 14.83 9.70 -2.98
N ALA A 517 14.70 9.49 -4.28
CA ALA A 517 14.77 8.18 -4.91
C ALA A 517 16.08 8.02 -5.70
N PHE A 518 16.76 6.91 -5.46
CA PHE A 518 18.02 6.50 -6.06
C PHE A 518 17.74 5.45 -7.14
N LEU A 519 17.59 5.91 -8.38
CA LEU A 519 16.97 5.13 -9.46
C LEU A 519 17.87 4.04 -10.03
N TYR A 520 19.19 4.12 -9.80
CA TYR A 520 20.15 3.04 -10.07
C TYR A 520 20.97 2.77 -8.82
N GLN A 521 20.81 1.58 -8.25
CA GLN A 521 21.55 1.10 -7.08
C GLN A 521 22.22 -0.24 -7.36
N PHE A 522 23.32 -0.50 -6.67
CA PHE A 522 24.02 -1.78 -6.72
C PHE A 522 24.66 -2.06 -5.37
N GLY A 523 24.65 -3.32 -4.92
CA GLY A 523 25.08 -3.60 -3.56
C GLY A 523 24.88 -5.03 -3.14
N VAL A 524 24.89 -5.22 -1.82
CA VAL A 524 24.87 -6.51 -1.14
C VAL A 524 23.69 -6.57 -0.17
N ALA A 525 23.03 -7.73 -0.11
CA ALA A 525 22.03 -8.02 0.91
C ALA A 525 22.13 -9.47 1.39
N SER A 526 21.45 -9.73 2.50
CA SER A 526 21.27 -11.08 3.04
C SER A 526 20.04 -11.10 3.91
N LYS A 527 19.30 -12.21 3.99
CA LYS A 527 18.12 -12.31 4.87
C LYS A 527 18.42 -11.94 6.33
N ARG A 528 19.60 -12.33 6.83
CA ARG A 528 20.13 -11.94 8.15
C ARG A 528 21.62 -11.63 8.02
N PRO A 529 22.19 -10.71 8.81
CA PRO A 529 23.60 -10.35 8.72
C PRO A 529 24.51 -11.59 8.76
N VAL A 530 25.46 -11.65 7.82
CA VAL A 530 26.45 -12.73 7.69
C VAL A 530 27.83 -12.14 7.92
N SER A 531 28.68 -12.83 8.67
CA SER A 531 30.09 -12.46 8.85
C SER A 531 31.01 -13.19 7.86
N GLY A 532 32.20 -12.63 7.61
CA GLY A 532 33.28 -13.36 6.91
C GLY A 532 33.06 -13.46 5.40
N TRP A 533 32.74 -12.35 4.76
CA TRP A 533 32.67 -12.22 3.31
C TRP A 533 33.26 -10.89 2.85
N SER A 534 33.69 -10.86 1.60
CA SER A 534 34.03 -9.66 0.85
C SER A 534 33.45 -9.77 -0.55
N VAL A 535 32.94 -8.68 -1.08
CA VAL A 535 32.28 -8.65 -2.39
C VAL A 535 32.72 -7.41 -3.11
N SER A 536 33.24 -7.58 -4.31
CA SER A 536 33.64 -6.49 -5.18
C SER A 536 32.61 -6.32 -6.29
N LEU A 537 32.17 -5.08 -6.48
CA LEU A 537 31.41 -4.66 -7.66
C LEU A 537 32.28 -3.70 -8.46
N PHE A 538 32.40 -3.93 -9.76
CA PHE A 538 33.32 -3.18 -10.62
C PHE A 538 32.67 -2.85 -11.97
N ASN A 539 33.08 -1.72 -12.51
CA ASN A 539 32.62 -1.15 -13.77
C ASN A 539 31.09 -1.03 -13.90
N PRO A 540 30.35 -0.53 -12.87
CA PRO A 540 28.94 -0.23 -13.06
C PRO A 540 28.78 0.74 -14.23
N SER A 541 28.06 0.32 -15.27
CA SER A 541 28.03 1.00 -16.56
C SER A 541 26.60 1.07 -17.10
N PHE A 542 26.37 2.03 -17.99
CA PHE A 542 25.11 2.22 -18.67
C PHE A 542 25.33 2.66 -20.13
N GLN A 543 24.34 2.41 -20.99
CA GLN A 543 24.37 2.90 -22.36
C GLN A 543 23.53 4.17 -22.50
N TYR A 544 24.18 5.28 -22.85
CA TYR A 544 23.54 6.57 -23.11
C TYR A 544 23.86 7.03 -24.53
N LEU A 545 22.83 7.33 -25.32
CA LEU A 545 22.95 7.75 -26.73
C LEU A 545 23.80 6.77 -27.56
N GLY A 546 23.58 5.46 -27.37
CA GLY A 546 24.25 4.39 -28.12
C GLY A 546 25.68 4.07 -27.65
N THR A 547 26.24 4.81 -26.69
CA THR A 547 27.61 4.59 -26.19
C THR A 547 27.58 4.07 -24.76
N TRP A 548 28.36 3.03 -24.48
CA TRP A 548 28.59 2.55 -23.11
C TRP A 548 29.47 3.52 -22.35
N ARG A 549 29.06 3.84 -21.13
CA ARG A 549 29.78 4.71 -20.21
C ARG A 549 29.82 4.05 -18.84
N THR A 550 30.95 4.17 -18.18
CA THR A 550 31.07 3.77 -16.78
C THR A 550 30.55 4.89 -15.89
N MET A 551 29.98 4.51 -14.76
CA MET A 551 29.34 5.42 -13.81
C MET A 551 30.34 6.39 -13.21
N GLU A 552 30.18 7.68 -13.51
CA GLU A 552 31.18 8.68 -13.18
C GLU A 552 31.21 9.05 -11.68
N ARG A 553 30.13 8.77 -10.94
CA ARG A 553 29.99 9.10 -9.52
C ARG A 553 29.18 8.06 -8.78
N ALA A 554 29.63 7.63 -7.61
CA ALA A 554 28.85 6.75 -6.77
C ALA A 554 28.98 7.08 -5.29
N ASN A 555 27.87 7.03 -4.56
CA ASN A 555 27.84 7.25 -3.12
C ASN A 555 27.18 6.07 -2.41
N ILE A 556 27.47 5.89 -1.12
CA ILE A 556 26.90 4.83 -0.28
C ILE A 556 25.41 5.06 -0.01
N VAL A 557 24.64 3.97 0.01
CA VAL A 557 23.27 3.92 0.55
C VAL A 557 23.05 2.64 1.35
N GLN A 558 22.44 2.77 2.52
CA GLN A 558 22.04 1.69 3.42
C GLN A 558 20.56 1.35 3.23
N GLY A 559 20.12 0.20 3.75
CA GLY A 559 18.76 -0.28 3.53
C GLY A 559 17.66 0.68 3.96
N ASP A 560 17.83 1.44 5.04
CA ASP A 560 16.86 2.45 5.47
C ASP A 560 16.68 3.61 4.48
N PHE A 561 17.72 3.96 3.71
CA PHE A 561 17.73 4.98 2.67
C PHE A 561 17.61 4.43 1.24
N SER A 562 17.51 3.11 1.05
CA SER A 562 17.61 2.45 -0.28
C SER A 562 16.39 2.60 -1.20
N TYR A 563 15.71 3.75 -1.15
CA TYR A 563 14.55 4.08 -1.97
C TYR A 563 14.93 4.12 -3.43
N TRP A 564 14.41 3.20 -4.24
CA TRP A 564 14.50 3.29 -5.71
C TRP A 564 13.27 3.97 -6.30
N LYS A 565 12.28 4.25 -5.46
CA LYS A 565 11.11 5.11 -5.65
C LYS A 565 10.72 5.69 -4.29
N VAL A 566 10.04 6.84 -4.26
CA VAL A 566 9.63 7.58 -3.05
C VAL A 566 9.12 6.69 -1.91
N ASN A 567 8.37 5.62 -2.22
CA ASN A 567 7.84 4.70 -1.23
C ASN A 567 8.52 3.33 -1.20
N TYR A 568 9.31 2.94 -2.21
CA TYR A 568 9.81 1.56 -2.34
C TYR A 568 11.31 1.48 -2.25
N ARG A 569 11.78 0.50 -1.48
CA ARG A 569 13.21 0.27 -1.25
C ARG A 569 13.70 -1.09 -1.74
N TRP A 570 14.99 -1.14 -2.05
CA TRP A 570 15.69 -2.38 -2.36
C TRP A 570 16.19 -3.10 -1.12
N GLY A 571 16.11 -2.50 0.07
CA GLY A 571 16.32 -3.14 1.36
C GLY A 571 15.53 -2.45 2.47
N GLY A 572 15.44 -3.09 3.63
CA GLY A 572 14.59 -2.60 4.72
C GLY A 572 15.36 -2.09 5.94
N ARG A 573 16.66 -2.37 6.05
CA ARG A 573 17.50 -2.05 7.22
C ARG A 573 18.95 -1.84 6.81
N PRO A 574 19.70 -1.00 7.56
CA PRO A 574 21.15 -0.95 7.43
C PRO A 574 21.80 -2.34 7.54
N TYR A 575 22.94 -2.52 6.89
CA TYR A 575 23.76 -3.71 7.05
C TYR A 575 24.89 -3.46 8.06
N PRO A 576 24.68 -3.72 9.37
CA PRO A 576 25.69 -3.45 10.39
C PRO A 576 26.92 -4.34 10.21
N GLY A 577 28.10 -3.80 10.46
CA GLY A 577 29.36 -4.54 10.38
C GLY A 577 29.99 -4.56 8.98
N VAL A 578 29.40 -3.87 7.99
CA VAL A 578 29.95 -3.76 6.64
C VAL A 578 30.67 -2.42 6.44
N THR A 579 31.86 -2.51 5.88
CA THR A 579 32.65 -1.36 5.38
C THR A 579 32.80 -1.44 3.87
N ALA A 580 33.01 -0.30 3.21
CA ALA A 580 33.34 -0.21 1.80
C ALA A 580 34.77 0.29 1.60
N ARG A 581 35.47 -0.26 0.62
CA ARG A 581 36.70 0.30 0.05
C ARG A 581 36.42 0.68 -1.40
N ALA A 582 36.77 1.90 -1.77
CA ALA A 582 36.62 2.45 -3.12
C ALA A 582 37.70 3.53 -3.36
N ASN A 583 37.86 4.02 -4.59
CA ASN A 583 38.99 4.87 -4.97
C ASN A 583 39.22 6.09 -4.06
N LEU A 584 38.17 6.83 -3.66
CA LEU A 584 38.32 7.99 -2.77
C LEU A 584 38.70 7.63 -1.33
N LEU A 585 38.42 6.39 -0.91
CA LEU A 585 38.74 5.87 0.43
C LEU A 585 40.08 5.11 0.43
N ASP A 586 40.48 4.60 -0.74
CA ASP A 586 41.65 3.77 -0.96
C ASP A 586 42.12 3.89 -2.42
N SER A 587 43.15 4.73 -2.63
CA SER A 587 43.68 5.02 -3.96
C SER A 587 44.33 3.83 -4.66
N SER A 588 44.47 2.68 -3.99
CA SER A 588 44.94 1.43 -4.63
C SER A 588 43.86 0.73 -5.46
N LEU A 589 42.58 1.09 -5.26
CA LEU A 589 41.48 0.56 -6.05
C LEU A 589 41.24 1.41 -7.30
N PRO A 590 40.90 0.78 -8.45
CA PRO A 590 40.48 1.52 -9.63
C PRO A 590 39.26 2.40 -9.33
N VAL A 591 39.16 3.51 -10.07
CA VAL A 591 37.89 4.24 -10.23
C VAL A 591 36.85 3.23 -10.75
N ASP A 592 35.59 3.37 -10.33
CA ASP A 592 34.49 2.46 -10.69
C ASP A 592 34.53 1.08 -10.03
N THR A 593 35.26 0.91 -8.94
CA THR A 593 35.28 -0.32 -8.14
C THR A 593 34.98 -0.04 -6.67
N VAL A 594 34.00 -0.76 -6.12
CA VAL A 594 33.74 -0.83 -4.68
C VAL A 594 33.90 -2.26 -4.18
N THR A 595 34.53 -2.42 -3.03
CA THR A 595 34.56 -3.68 -2.29
C THR A 595 33.87 -3.51 -0.95
N PHE A 596 32.75 -4.20 -0.76
CA PHE A 596 32.07 -4.32 0.52
C PHE A 596 32.62 -5.51 1.28
N SER A 597 32.92 -5.34 2.57
CA SER A 597 33.43 -6.44 3.41
C SER A 597 32.83 -6.37 4.81
N TYR A 598 32.54 -7.54 5.39
CA TYR A 598 32.13 -7.61 6.79
C TYR A 598 33.36 -7.53 7.70
N THR A 599 33.60 -6.35 8.28
CA THR A 599 34.77 -6.04 9.12
C THR A 599 34.41 -5.61 10.54
N GLY A 600 33.10 -5.44 10.83
CA GLY A 600 32.62 -4.92 12.11
C GLY A 600 32.45 -3.39 12.16
N GLY A 601 32.88 -2.66 11.13
CA GLY A 601 32.60 -1.22 10.97
C GLY A 601 31.21 -0.94 10.36
N THR A 602 30.77 0.31 10.35
CA THR A 602 29.50 0.72 9.72
C THR A 602 29.75 1.91 8.80
N MET A 603 29.26 1.85 7.56
CA MET A 603 29.33 2.97 6.62
C MET A 603 28.21 3.99 6.88
N LYS A 604 28.54 5.28 6.74
CA LYS A 604 27.55 6.36 6.72
C LYS A 604 26.94 6.49 5.32
N ASP A 605 25.63 6.67 5.23
CA ASP A 605 24.93 7.05 4.00
C ASP A 605 25.54 8.30 3.34
N PHE A 606 25.44 8.34 2.02
CA PHE A 606 25.90 9.44 1.16
C PHE A 606 27.41 9.66 1.16
N THR A 607 28.19 8.76 1.76
CA THR A 607 29.65 8.78 1.66
C THR A 607 30.07 8.57 0.20
N PRO A 608 30.81 9.50 -0.43
CA PRO A 608 31.29 9.34 -1.80
C PRO A 608 32.29 8.19 -1.93
N LEU A 609 32.23 7.46 -3.06
CA LEU A 609 33.11 6.34 -3.38
C LEU A 609 34.12 6.69 -4.49
N TRP A 610 33.67 7.37 -5.54
CA TRP A 610 34.48 7.99 -6.60
C TRP A 610 33.73 9.15 -7.26
#